data_AF-A0A838H6V7-F1
#
_entry.id   AF-A0A838H6V7-F1
#
_cell.length_a   1.000
_cell.length_b   1.000
_cell.length_c   1.000
_cell.angle_alpha   90.00
_cell.angle_beta   90.00
_cell.angle_gamma   90.00
#
_symmetry.space_group_name_H-M   'P 1'
#
loop_
_entity.id
_entity.type
_entity.pdbx_description
1 polymer ?
#
loop_
_entity_poly.entity_id
_entity_poly.type
_entity_poly.pdbx_seq_one_letter_code
_entity_poly.pdbx_strand_id
1 'polypeptide(L)'
;MALPHTAAANPDPVMGSRAERARLPVARQVVEAVAVKYGVCVHPIPVRRVDPETGTSDIVDVPCGATVTSKCPACAERARLLRITQCRQGWHLEAEPILEPDDPSDDQQELATLRADLEAVRTRAVIEGKDTVVVQAAIERVDDAMTAAGVRGNFLPSHARRRVRSTRRRQDAPDLPPTRVSPTTIGRTFAGKAGKVFRPSVFVTLTCRSYGRVDEHGVPRDMNRYDYVAAARDAIHFPKAVDRIWQNLRRVAGYEVQYFAVLEPQRRLAPHLHAALRGTISRVDLRLVAAATYHQVWWPSTDTVVYHGPVLPVWDELRGYVDPATGEPLATWDEAMDCLDADANAQPSHVVRF
;
A
#
# COMPACT_ATOMS: atom_id res chain seq x y z
N MET A 1 -6.94 49.73 17.27
CA MET A 1 -8.25 50.20 16.77
C MET A 1 -9.23 49.06 16.96
N ALA A 2 -9.94 49.06 18.09
CA ALA A 2 -10.84 47.97 18.49
C ALA A 2 -12.18 48.13 17.76
N LEU A 3 -12.64 47.07 17.08
CA LEU A 3 -13.97 47.03 16.48
C LEU A 3 -15.00 46.80 17.60
N PRO A 4 -16.07 47.61 17.70
CA PRO A 4 -17.11 47.39 18.69
C PRO A 4 -17.94 46.16 18.34
N HIS A 5 -17.91 45.16 19.22
CA HIS A 5 -18.77 43.98 19.14
C HIS A 5 -20.17 44.38 19.59
N THR A 6 -21.01 44.81 18.64
CA THR A 6 -22.45 44.88 18.88
C THR A 6 -22.98 43.46 18.87
N ALA A 7 -23.36 42.95 20.04
CA ALA A 7 -24.10 41.70 20.16
C ALA A 7 -25.51 41.94 19.62
N ALA A 8 -25.70 41.72 18.32
CA ALA A 8 -27.03 41.58 17.76
C ALA A 8 -27.69 40.37 18.45
N ALA A 9 -28.88 40.59 19.01
CA ALA A 9 -29.68 39.53 19.59
C ALA A 9 -29.85 38.40 18.56
N ASN A 10 -29.40 37.19 18.90
CA ASN A 10 -29.72 36.01 18.10
C ASN A 10 -31.24 35.87 18.09
N PRO A 11 -31.91 35.92 16.92
CA PRO A 11 -33.34 35.62 16.88
C PRO A 11 -33.55 34.19 17.38
N ASP A 12 -34.57 33.97 18.21
CA ASP A 12 -34.96 32.65 18.67
C ASP A 12 -35.05 31.70 17.47
N PRO A 13 -34.49 30.48 17.54
CA PRO A 13 -34.55 29.56 16.41
C PRO A 13 -36.02 29.27 16.12
N VAL A 14 -36.48 29.72 14.95
CA VAL A 14 -37.81 29.40 14.43
C VAL A 14 -37.83 27.89 14.16
N MET A 15 -38.22 27.12 15.17
CA MET A 15 -38.30 25.67 15.09
C MET A 15 -39.56 25.30 14.31
N GLY A 16 -39.42 25.31 12.98
CA GLY A 16 -40.44 24.83 12.06
C GLY A 16 -40.80 23.36 12.29
N SER A 17 -41.80 22.90 11.55
CA SER A 17 -42.25 21.52 11.50
C SER A 17 -41.08 20.54 11.25
N ARG A 18 -41.27 19.26 11.61
CA ARG A 18 -40.26 18.21 11.36
C ARG A 18 -39.85 18.14 9.88
N ALA A 19 -40.79 18.39 8.97
CA ALA A 19 -40.54 18.41 7.54
C ALA A 19 -39.66 19.60 7.11
N GLU A 20 -39.85 20.78 7.72
CA GLU A 20 -39.00 21.95 7.47
C GLU A 20 -37.59 21.75 8.03
N ARG A 21 -37.45 21.20 9.25
CA ARG A 21 -36.15 20.86 9.82
C ARG A 21 -35.39 19.80 9.02
N ALA A 22 -36.10 18.81 8.47
CA ALA A 22 -35.50 17.78 7.62
C ALA A 22 -34.98 18.33 6.28
N ARG A 23 -35.43 19.50 5.83
CA ARG A 23 -34.93 20.18 4.62
C ARG A 23 -33.68 21.02 4.87
N LEU A 24 -33.38 21.34 6.13
CA LEU A 24 -32.20 22.14 6.48
C LEU A 24 -30.93 21.30 6.28
N PRO A 25 -29.81 21.90 5.81
CA PRO A 25 -28.55 21.20 5.64
C PRO A 25 -28.05 20.63 6.96
N VAL A 26 -27.51 19.41 6.92
CA VAL A 26 -26.81 18.83 8.06
C VAL A 26 -25.49 19.56 8.23
N ALA A 27 -25.15 19.98 9.46
CA ALA A 27 -23.91 20.72 9.74
C ALA A 27 -22.66 20.05 9.14
N ARG A 28 -22.55 18.72 9.21
CA ARG A 28 -21.47 17.94 8.57
C ARG A 28 -21.37 18.20 7.06
N GLN A 29 -22.49 18.21 6.34
CA GLN A 29 -22.52 18.44 4.90
C GLN A 29 -22.10 19.88 4.55
N VAL A 30 -22.43 20.85 5.40
CA VAL A 30 -22.00 22.25 5.24
C VAL A 30 -20.48 22.34 5.38
N VAL A 31 -19.91 21.73 6.42
CA VAL A 31 -18.45 21.70 6.62
C VAL A 31 -17.74 20.97 5.48
N GLU A 32 -18.29 19.85 5.01
CA GLU A 32 -17.76 19.13 3.84
C GLU A 32 -17.78 19.98 2.57
N ALA A 33 -18.87 20.72 2.31
CA ALA A 33 -18.96 21.61 1.16
C ALA A 33 -17.94 22.76 1.24
N VAL A 34 -17.72 23.31 2.44
CA VAL A 34 -16.68 24.32 2.69
C VAL A 34 -15.29 23.73 2.45
N ALA A 35 -15.00 22.54 2.98
CA ALA A 35 -13.72 21.88 2.77
C ALA A 35 -13.44 21.64 1.28
N VAL A 36 -14.44 21.16 0.52
CA VAL A 36 -14.34 21.01 -0.94
C VAL A 36 -14.08 22.35 -1.62
N LYS A 37 -14.81 23.41 -1.26
CA LYS A 37 -14.65 24.76 -1.84
C LYS A 37 -13.23 25.30 -1.70
N TYR A 38 -12.59 25.05 -0.56
CA TYR A 38 -11.22 25.53 -0.29
C TYR A 38 -10.13 24.49 -0.61
N GLY A 39 -10.49 23.34 -1.20
CA GLY A 39 -9.51 22.30 -1.54
C GLY A 39 -8.86 21.63 -0.31
N VAL A 40 -9.58 21.57 0.81
CA VAL A 40 -9.16 20.93 2.06
C VAL A 40 -9.74 19.51 2.15
N CYS A 41 -9.05 18.62 2.87
CA CYS A 41 -9.48 17.25 3.08
C CYS A 41 -10.84 17.18 3.81
N VAL A 42 -11.78 16.40 3.27
CA VAL A 42 -13.10 16.15 3.91
C VAL A 42 -13.08 15.02 4.95
N HIS A 43 -11.99 14.25 4.99
CA HIS A 43 -11.79 13.14 5.93
C HIS A 43 -10.44 13.27 6.64
N PRO A 44 -10.19 14.32 7.43
CA PRO A 44 -8.93 14.43 8.16
C PRO A 44 -8.76 13.23 9.10
N ILE A 45 -7.53 12.74 9.19
CA ILE A 45 -7.14 11.71 10.16
C ILE A 45 -6.54 12.44 11.36
N PRO A 46 -7.19 12.40 12.53
CA PRO A 46 -6.64 13.02 13.73
C PRO A 46 -5.45 12.20 14.21
N VAL A 47 -4.27 12.81 14.18
CA VAL A 47 -3.03 12.20 14.67
C VAL A 47 -2.66 12.90 15.97
N ARG A 48 -2.49 12.12 17.03
CA ARG A 48 -1.98 12.65 18.30
C ARG A 48 -0.49 12.92 18.14
N ARG A 49 -0.11 14.18 18.19
CA ARG A 49 1.28 14.62 18.31
C ARG A 49 1.57 14.86 19.79
N VAL A 50 2.58 14.19 20.31
CA VAL A 50 3.08 14.43 21.65
C VAL A 50 4.36 15.23 21.52
N ASP A 51 4.43 16.37 22.21
CA ASP A 51 5.66 17.10 22.40
C ASP A 51 6.51 16.37 23.45
N PRO A 52 7.70 15.84 23.08
CA PRO A 52 8.54 15.08 23.99
C PRO A 52 9.13 15.94 25.12
N GLU A 53 9.28 17.26 24.93
CA GLU A 53 9.87 18.14 25.95
C GLU A 53 8.85 18.53 27.03
N THR A 54 7.61 18.80 26.63
CA THR A 54 6.56 19.30 27.54
C THR A 54 5.57 18.23 27.98
N GLY A 55 5.56 17.07 27.31
CA GLY A 55 4.57 16.01 27.51
C GLY A 55 3.15 16.40 27.08
N THR A 56 2.98 17.56 26.46
CA THR A 56 1.68 18.04 25.97
C THR A 56 1.29 17.27 24.71
N SER A 57 0.00 16.92 24.60
CA SER A 57 -0.52 16.20 23.45
C SER A 57 -1.53 17.05 22.71
N ASP A 58 -1.25 17.31 21.43
CA ASP A 58 -2.14 18.01 20.53
C ASP A 58 -2.67 17.06 19.46
N ILE A 59 -3.91 17.27 19.02
CA ILE A 59 -4.48 16.54 17.89
C ILE A 59 -4.26 17.39 16.63
N VAL A 60 -3.50 16.83 15.69
CA VAL A 60 -3.25 17.45 14.38
C VAL A 60 -3.99 16.66 13.31
N ASP A 61 -4.75 17.37 12.49
CA ASP A 61 -5.47 16.79 11.37
C ASP A 61 -4.56 16.63 10.15
N VAL A 62 -4.33 15.38 9.75
CA VAL A 62 -3.55 15.03 8.56
C VAL A 62 -4.50 14.67 7.41
N PRO A 63 -4.24 15.09 6.15
CA PRO A 63 -5.09 14.71 5.02
C PRO A 63 -5.16 13.19 4.82
N CYS A 64 -6.34 12.67 4.45
CA CYS A 64 -6.55 11.22 4.25
C CYS A 64 -5.72 10.57 3.13
N GLY A 65 -5.13 11.35 2.22
CA GLY A 65 -4.36 10.82 1.10
C GLY A 65 -5.18 10.02 0.06
N ALA A 66 -6.52 10.08 0.10
CA ALA A 66 -7.36 9.34 -0.83
C ALA A 66 -7.10 9.78 -2.29
N THR A 67 -6.88 8.79 -3.16
CA THR A 67 -6.63 8.99 -4.60
C THR A 67 -7.90 8.93 -5.45
N VAL A 68 -9.06 8.67 -4.83
CA VAL A 68 -10.36 8.53 -5.50
C VAL A 68 -11.22 9.75 -5.22
N THR A 69 -11.64 10.46 -6.27
CA THR A 69 -12.39 11.72 -6.18
C THR A 69 -13.70 11.60 -5.39
N SER A 70 -14.43 10.48 -5.52
CA SER A 70 -15.67 10.24 -4.76
C SER A 70 -15.45 10.07 -3.25
N LYS A 71 -14.23 9.71 -2.82
CA LYS A 71 -13.86 9.64 -1.40
C LYS A 71 -13.39 11.00 -0.87
N CYS A 72 -12.54 11.71 -1.62
CA CYS A 72 -12.08 13.05 -1.24
C CYS A 72 -11.59 13.80 -2.48
N PRO A 73 -12.34 14.78 -3.00
CA PRO A 73 -11.94 15.53 -4.20
C PRO A 73 -10.62 16.27 -4.05
N ALA A 74 -10.41 16.92 -2.89
CA ALA A 74 -9.22 17.70 -2.59
C ALA A 74 -7.93 16.86 -2.59
N CYS A 75 -7.94 15.74 -1.85
CA CYS A 75 -6.77 14.86 -1.79
C CYS A 75 -6.51 14.16 -3.13
N ALA A 76 -7.57 13.75 -3.85
CA ALA A 76 -7.43 13.10 -5.15
C ALA A 76 -6.79 14.04 -6.19
N GLU A 77 -7.20 15.31 -6.24
CA GLU A 77 -6.60 16.28 -7.15
C GLU A 77 -5.14 16.58 -6.77
N ARG A 78 -4.83 16.71 -5.47
CA ARG A 78 -3.44 16.88 -5.01
C ARG A 78 -2.55 15.71 -5.43
N ALA A 79 -3.03 14.48 -5.25
CA ALA A 79 -2.32 13.27 -5.67
C ALA A 79 -2.14 13.22 -7.19
N ARG A 80 -3.16 13.58 -7.96
CA ARG A 80 -3.10 13.66 -9.43
C ARG A 80 -2.07 14.68 -9.89
N LEU A 81 -2.09 15.89 -9.34
CA LEU A 81 -1.12 16.94 -9.67
C LEU A 81 0.32 16.51 -9.33
N LEU A 82 0.53 15.89 -8.17
CA LEU A 82 1.83 15.33 -7.80
C LEU A 82 2.32 14.31 -8.84
N ARG A 83 1.45 13.39 -9.28
CA ARG A 83 1.80 12.40 -10.30
C ARG A 83 2.11 13.02 -11.66
N ILE A 84 1.37 14.05 -12.07
CA ILE A 84 1.65 14.81 -13.29
C ILE A 84 3.03 15.47 -13.20
N THR A 85 3.34 16.12 -12.07
CA THR A 85 4.63 16.76 -11.85
C THR A 85 5.77 15.75 -11.85
N GLN A 86 5.64 14.63 -11.13
CA GLN A 86 6.61 13.54 -11.14
C GLN A 86 6.87 12.98 -12.55
N CYS A 87 5.81 12.82 -13.36
CA CYS A 87 5.94 12.36 -14.73
C CYS A 87 6.68 13.40 -15.60
N ARG A 88 6.27 14.67 -15.54
CA ARG A 88 6.89 15.75 -16.32
C ARG A 88 8.37 15.95 -15.98
N GLN A 89 8.72 15.91 -14.69
CA GLN A 89 10.08 16.16 -14.21
C GLN A 89 10.97 14.92 -14.34
N GLY A 90 10.43 13.72 -14.07
CA GLY A 90 11.22 12.49 -13.98
C GLY A 90 11.31 11.69 -15.28
N TRP A 91 10.25 11.66 -16.10
CA TRP A 91 10.14 10.69 -17.20
C TRP A 91 11.19 10.89 -18.29
N HIS A 92 11.56 12.15 -18.54
CA HIS A 92 12.50 12.54 -19.59
C HIS A 92 13.91 12.90 -19.09
N LEU A 93 14.24 12.61 -17.82
CA LEU A 93 15.56 12.88 -17.27
C LEU A 93 16.68 12.28 -18.12
N GLU A 94 17.73 13.03 -18.39
CA GLU A 94 18.82 12.56 -19.25
C GLU A 94 19.95 11.89 -18.49
N ALA A 95 20.00 12.13 -17.18
CA ALA A 95 20.93 11.58 -16.23
C ALA A 95 20.17 10.93 -15.06
N GLU A 96 20.84 10.00 -14.37
CA GLU A 96 20.29 9.39 -13.17
C GLU A 96 20.14 10.45 -12.06
N PRO A 97 19.06 10.40 -11.27
CA PRO A 97 19.02 11.18 -10.04
C PRO A 97 20.12 10.69 -9.09
N ILE A 98 20.79 11.63 -8.41
CA ILE A 98 21.73 11.30 -7.36
C ILE A 98 20.90 10.83 -6.15
N LEU A 99 20.95 9.53 -5.88
CA LEU A 99 20.25 8.89 -4.76
C LEU A 99 21.21 8.40 -3.68
N GLU A 100 22.52 8.49 -3.94
CA GLU A 100 23.56 8.15 -2.98
C GLU A 100 23.45 9.11 -1.79
N PRO A 101 23.21 8.59 -0.58
CA PRO A 101 23.27 9.41 0.63
C PRO A 101 24.69 9.95 0.80
N ASP A 102 24.80 11.15 1.34
CA ASP A 102 26.08 11.66 1.82
C ASP A 102 26.64 10.76 2.92
N ASP A 103 27.97 10.67 3.02
CA ASP A 103 28.62 9.97 4.13
C ASP A 103 28.19 10.58 5.47
N PRO A 104 28.00 9.76 6.52
CA PRO A 104 27.58 10.27 7.81
C PRO A 104 28.67 11.17 8.39
N SER A 105 28.29 12.37 8.84
CA SER A 105 29.22 13.27 9.51
C SER A 105 29.69 12.68 10.85
N ASP A 106 30.82 13.17 11.37
CA ASP A 106 31.33 12.75 12.67
C ASP A 106 30.27 12.93 13.77
N ASP A 107 29.58 14.08 13.80
CA ASP A 107 28.47 14.35 14.71
C ASP A 107 27.34 13.31 14.60
N GLN A 108 26.98 12.88 13.38
CA GLN A 108 25.94 11.87 13.18
C GLN A 108 26.39 10.49 13.69
N GLN A 109 27.67 10.14 13.51
CA GLN A 109 28.25 8.90 14.01
C GLN A 109 28.35 8.89 15.53
N GLU A 110 28.71 10.02 16.15
CA GLU A 110 28.73 10.19 17.60
C GLU A 110 27.33 10.05 18.20
N LEU A 111 26.33 10.70 17.60
CA LEU A 111 24.92 10.57 18.02
C LEU A 111 24.44 9.11 17.90
N ALA A 112 24.78 8.41 16.81
CA ALA A 112 24.42 7.01 16.64
C ALA A 112 25.09 6.10 17.69
N THR A 113 26.35 6.38 18.05
CA THR A 113 27.09 5.65 19.09
C THR A 113 26.46 5.86 20.45
N LEU A 114 26.19 7.12 20.81
CA LEU A 114 25.51 7.47 22.05
C LEU A 114 24.13 6.83 22.13
N ARG A 115 23.38 6.80 21.03
CA ARG A 115 22.07 6.15 20.95
C ARG A 115 22.16 4.64 21.24
N ALA A 116 23.19 3.97 20.74
CA ALA A 116 23.43 2.54 20.97
C ALA A 116 23.80 2.26 22.44
N ASP A 117 24.64 3.11 23.04
CA ASP A 117 25.01 2.98 24.45
C ASP A 117 23.79 3.14 25.37
N LEU A 118 22.94 4.14 25.10
CA LEU A 118 21.70 4.34 25.85
C LEU A 118 20.74 3.16 25.68
N GLU A 119 20.69 2.52 24.51
CA GLU A 119 19.90 1.31 24.28
C GLU A 119 20.38 0.14 25.13
N ALA A 120 21.70 -0.04 25.25
CA ALA A 120 22.29 -1.07 26.10
C ALA A 120 21.98 -0.83 27.59
N VAL A 121 21.97 0.44 28.02
CA VAL A 121 21.55 0.82 29.38
C VAL A 121 20.06 0.53 29.58
N ARG A 122 19.19 0.89 28.64
CA ARG A 122 17.75 0.61 28.70
C ARG A 122 17.47 -0.89 28.78
N THR A 123 18.09 -1.67 27.91
CA THR A 123 17.93 -3.13 27.87
C THR A 123 18.30 -3.76 29.21
N ARG A 124 19.43 -3.32 29.80
CA ARG A 124 19.87 -3.78 31.12
C ARG A 124 18.89 -3.40 32.22
N ALA A 125 18.40 -2.16 32.23
CA ALA A 125 17.41 -1.70 33.19
C ALA A 125 16.12 -2.54 33.12
N VAL A 126 15.65 -2.88 31.92
CA VAL A 126 14.49 -3.77 31.72
C VAL A 126 14.74 -5.16 32.31
N ILE A 127 15.89 -5.78 32.01
CA ILE A 127 16.24 -7.11 32.53
C ILE A 127 16.31 -7.12 34.05
N GLU A 128 16.85 -6.05 34.63
CA GLU A 128 16.99 -5.88 36.08
C GLU A 128 15.70 -5.40 36.77
N GLY A 129 14.60 -5.19 36.03
CA GLY A 129 13.34 -4.68 36.56
C GLY A 129 13.42 -3.25 37.11
N LYS A 130 14.38 -2.46 36.62
CA LYS A 130 14.60 -1.05 37.01
C LYS A 130 13.78 -0.11 36.14
N ASP A 131 13.54 1.09 36.67
CA ASP A 131 12.89 2.17 35.94
C ASP A 131 13.69 2.59 34.70
N THR A 132 13.00 2.74 33.58
CA THR A 132 13.56 3.11 32.28
C THR A 132 13.25 4.55 31.88
N VAL A 133 12.45 5.30 32.66
CA VAL A 133 11.95 6.63 32.27
C VAL A 133 13.10 7.59 31.88
N VAL A 134 14.17 7.65 32.67
CA VAL A 134 15.30 8.57 32.42
C VAL A 134 16.08 8.19 31.16
N VAL A 135 16.38 6.90 30.98
CA VAL A 135 17.13 6.44 29.79
C VAL A 135 16.28 6.54 28.52
N GLN A 136 14.97 6.34 28.64
CA GLN A 136 14.01 6.52 27.54
C GLN A 136 13.94 8.00 27.10
N ALA A 137 13.88 8.94 28.04
CA ALA A 137 13.95 10.37 27.71
C ALA A 137 15.30 10.81 27.13
N ALA A 138 16.40 10.15 27.52
CA ALA A 138 17.71 10.38 26.91
C ALA A 138 17.77 9.85 25.47
N ILE A 139 17.21 8.67 25.22
CA ILE A 139 17.06 8.07 23.88
C ILE A 139 16.28 9.01 22.96
N GLU A 140 15.14 9.51 23.41
CA GLU A 140 14.28 10.40 22.63
C GLU A 140 15.01 11.70 22.23
N ARG A 141 15.76 12.31 23.16
CA ARG A 141 16.59 13.50 22.85
C ARG A 141 17.67 13.23 21.81
N VAL A 142 18.30 12.04 21.85
CA VAL A 142 19.29 11.67 20.83
C VAL A 142 18.61 11.43 19.49
N ASP A 143 17.45 10.77 19.46
CA ASP A 143 16.67 10.57 18.23
C ASP A 143 16.24 11.92 17.60
N ASP A 144 15.87 12.91 18.42
CA ASP A 144 15.58 14.28 17.98
C ASP A 144 16.83 14.99 17.42
N ALA A 145 17.96 14.88 18.12
CA ALA A 145 19.24 15.43 17.65
C ALA A 145 19.69 14.80 16.32
N MET A 146 19.50 13.49 16.15
CA MET A 146 19.78 12.79 14.89
C MET A 146 18.88 13.29 13.76
N THR A 147 17.58 13.47 14.03
CA THR A 147 16.63 14.03 13.06
C THR A 147 17.03 15.45 12.66
N ALA A 148 17.40 16.29 13.63
CA ALA A 148 17.87 17.65 13.39
C ALA A 148 19.19 17.67 12.59
N ALA A 149 20.08 16.69 12.82
CA ALA A 149 21.30 16.49 12.05
C ALA A 149 21.05 15.93 10.64
N GLY A 150 19.79 15.73 10.23
CA GLY A 150 19.43 15.26 8.88
C GLY A 150 19.49 13.75 8.69
N VAL A 151 19.63 12.97 9.77
CA VAL A 151 19.58 11.51 9.70
C VAL A 151 18.15 11.06 9.38
N ARG A 152 18.02 10.19 8.37
CA ARG A 152 16.73 9.64 7.94
C ARG A 152 16.51 8.24 8.52
N GLY A 153 15.29 7.94 8.96
CA GLY A 153 14.88 6.60 9.42
C GLY A 153 14.68 6.52 10.93
N ASN A 154 14.35 5.32 11.43
CA ASN A 154 14.20 5.05 12.87
C ASN A 154 15.05 3.82 13.23
N PHE A 155 15.72 3.86 14.38
CA PHE A 155 16.66 2.82 14.85
C PHE A 155 15.96 1.65 15.56
N LEU A 156 14.66 1.77 15.86
CA LEU A 156 13.91 0.67 16.43
C LEU A 156 13.72 -0.47 15.41
N PRO A 157 13.83 -1.75 15.82
CA PRO A 157 13.53 -2.85 14.94
C PRO A 157 12.08 -2.72 14.48
N SER A 158 11.90 -2.64 13.16
CA SER A 158 10.63 -2.85 12.48
C SER A 158 9.92 -4.06 13.08
N HIS A 159 8.61 -3.94 13.30
CA HIS A 159 7.71 -5.02 13.73
C HIS A 159 8.11 -6.42 13.25
N ALA A 160 7.84 -7.43 14.09
CA ALA A 160 8.06 -8.84 13.80
C ALA A 160 7.75 -9.14 12.33
N ARG A 161 8.78 -9.63 11.60
CA ARG A 161 8.65 -9.91 10.18
C ARG A 161 7.49 -10.88 9.98
N ARG A 162 6.49 -10.45 9.21
CA ARG A 162 5.38 -11.30 8.77
C ARG A 162 5.94 -12.62 8.25
N ARG A 163 5.41 -13.75 8.73
CA ARG A 163 5.80 -15.08 8.25
C ARG A 163 5.59 -15.16 6.73
N VAL A 164 6.67 -15.48 6.01
CA VAL A 164 6.65 -15.70 4.55
C VAL A 164 7.07 -17.13 4.30
N ARG A 165 6.13 -17.95 3.79
CA ARG A 165 6.45 -19.31 3.32
C ARG A 165 7.40 -19.22 2.14
N SER A 166 8.50 -19.97 2.18
CA SER A 166 9.33 -20.19 1.00
C SER A 166 8.54 -21.01 -0.02
N THR A 167 8.22 -20.42 -1.18
CA THR A 167 7.43 -21.11 -2.21
C THR A 167 8.35 -21.78 -3.22
N ARG A 168 8.17 -23.08 -3.46
CA ARG A 168 8.86 -23.80 -4.54
C ARG A 168 8.52 -23.16 -5.90
N ARG A 169 9.53 -23.03 -6.76
CA ARG A 169 9.35 -22.58 -8.14
C ARG A 169 8.50 -23.59 -8.91
N ARG A 170 7.49 -23.10 -9.64
CA ARG A 170 6.64 -23.94 -10.50
C ARG A 170 7.41 -24.32 -11.77
N GLN A 171 7.23 -25.55 -12.24
CA GLN A 171 7.97 -26.09 -13.40
C GLN A 171 7.26 -25.85 -14.74
N ASP A 172 5.98 -25.46 -14.72
CA ASP A 172 5.19 -25.13 -15.91
C ASP A 172 5.35 -23.66 -16.36
N ALA A 173 6.10 -22.84 -15.60
CA ALA A 173 6.40 -21.46 -15.98
C ALA A 173 7.71 -21.41 -16.77
N PRO A 174 7.73 -20.75 -17.95
CA PRO A 174 8.93 -20.69 -18.78
C PRO A 174 10.08 -20.00 -18.04
N ASP A 175 11.30 -20.42 -18.35
CA ASP A 175 12.50 -19.79 -17.80
C ASP A 175 12.72 -18.40 -18.40
N LEU A 176 13.17 -17.49 -17.55
CA LEU A 176 13.56 -16.14 -17.95
C LEU A 176 15.06 -16.10 -18.23
N PRO A 177 15.49 -15.36 -19.26
CA PRO A 177 16.91 -15.23 -19.57
C PRO A 177 17.68 -14.62 -18.40
N PRO A 178 18.89 -15.11 -18.11
CA PRO A 178 19.76 -14.48 -17.10
C PRO A 178 20.40 -13.23 -17.70
N THR A 179 19.95 -12.05 -17.26
CA THR A 179 20.58 -10.77 -17.61
C THR A 179 21.27 -10.19 -16.39
N ARG A 180 22.47 -9.60 -16.58
CA ARG A 180 23.12 -8.81 -15.53
C ARG A 180 22.32 -7.52 -15.33
N VAL A 181 21.82 -7.29 -14.12
CA VAL A 181 21.07 -6.09 -13.78
C VAL A 181 22.04 -4.96 -13.42
N SER A 182 21.92 -3.83 -14.10
CA SER A 182 22.61 -2.58 -13.79
C SER A 182 21.70 -1.67 -12.95
N PRO A 183 22.23 -0.95 -11.94
CA PRO A 183 21.46 -0.02 -11.11
C PRO A 183 21.18 1.32 -11.83
N THR A 184 20.76 1.25 -13.10
CA THR A 184 20.41 2.41 -13.94
C THR A 184 18.92 2.41 -14.23
N THR A 185 18.29 3.58 -14.23
CA THR A 185 16.89 3.77 -14.61
C THR A 185 16.74 4.22 -16.07
N ILE A 186 17.84 4.63 -16.71
CA ILE A 186 17.90 5.04 -18.10
C ILE A 186 18.20 3.82 -18.99
N GLY A 187 17.19 3.38 -19.73
CA GLY A 187 17.36 2.35 -20.75
C GLY A 187 18.17 2.82 -21.96
N ARG A 188 18.38 1.91 -22.92
CA ARG A 188 19.12 2.19 -24.16
C ARG A 188 18.59 3.43 -24.89
N THR A 189 19.53 4.28 -25.31
CA THR A 189 19.26 5.47 -26.14
C THR A 189 19.66 5.22 -27.59
N PHE A 190 19.08 6.00 -28.51
CA PHE A 190 19.35 5.89 -29.95
C PHE A 190 19.70 7.27 -30.51
N ALA A 191 20.75 7.33 -31.33
CA ALA A 191 21.05 8.54 -32.08
C ALA A 191 19.98 8.76 -33.16
N GLY A 192 19.31 9.91 -33.11
CA GLY A 192 18.39 10.38 -34.13
C GLY A 192 19.06 11.31 -35.14
N LYS A 193 18.28 11.87 -36.05
CA LYS A 193 18.75 12.91 -36.99
C LYS A 193 19.10 14.20 -36.24
N ALA A 194 20.05 14.96 -36.77
CA ALA A 194 20.46 16.27 -36.26
C ALA A 194 20.90 16.28 -34.78
N GLY A 195 21.61 15.22 -34.33
CA GLY A 195 22.17 15.16 -32.98
C GLY A 195 21.16 14.90 -31.85
N LYS A 196 19.88 14.69 -32.17
CA LYS A 196 18.85 14.42 -31.16
C LYS A 196 18.99 12.99 -30.62
N VAL A 197 19.06 12.82 -29.31
CA VAL A 197 19.05 11.50 -28.65
C VAL A 197 17.59 11.07 -28.41
N PHE A 198 17.21 9.92 -28.95
CA PHE A 198 15.89 9.33 -28.76
C PHE A 198 15.92 8.32 -27.59
N ARG A 199 14.95 8.47 -26.68
CA ARG A 199 14.75 7.61 -25.51
C ARG A 199 13.37 6.96 -25.62
N PRO A 200 13.26 5.75 -26.18
CA PRO A 200 11.97 5.13 -26.42
C PRO A 200 11.24 4.80 -25.12
N SER A 201 9.92 4.69 -25.25
CA SER A 201 9.04 4.12 -24.23
C SER A 201 8.15 3.08 -24.89
N VAL A 202 7.70 2.11 -24.11
CA VAL A 202 6.75 1.09 -24.54
C VAL A 202 5.50 1.22 -23.71
N PHE A 203 4.34 1.18 -24.35
CA PHE A 203 3.07 1.07 -23.65
C PHE A 203 2.65 -0.40 -23.63
N VAL A 204 2.42 -0.95 -22.44
CA VAL A 204 1.98 -2.33 -22.24
C VAL A 204 0.64 -2.35 -21.53
N THR A 205 -0.16 -3.35 -21.86
CA THR A 205 -1.42 -3.62 -21.19
C THR A 205 -1.42 -5.06 -20.72
N LEU A 206 -1.69 -5.28 -19.44
CA LEU A 206 -1.72 -6.58 -18.80
C LEU A 206 -3.13 -6.85 -18.26
N THR A 207 -3.65 -8.03 -18.56
CA THR A 207 -4.98 -8.47 -18.10
C THR A 207 -4.80 -9.85 -17.51
N CYS A 208 -5.61 -10.22 -16.51
CA CYS A 208 -5.74 -11.62 -16.15
C CYS A 208 -6.40 -12.44 -17.26
N ARG A 209 -6.40 -13.77 -17.09
CA ARG A 209 -7.13 -14.69 -17.96
C ARG A 209 -8.65 -14.44 -17.91
N SER A 210 -9.34 -14.90 -18.94
CA SER A 210 -10.81 -14.82 -18.98
C SER A 210 -11.44 -15.74 -17.93
N TYR A 211 -12.45 -15.24 -17.23
CA TYR A 211 -13.27 -15.99 -16.28
C TYR A 211 -14.56 -16.55 -16.93
N GLY A 212 -14.77 -16.29 -18.22
CA GLY A 212 -16.03 -16.59 -18.92
C GLY A 212 -16.49 -15.42 -19.80
N ARG A 213 -17.41 -15.71 -20.73
CA ARG A 213 -17.98 -14.69 -21.63
C ARG A 213 -19.02 -13.85 -20.89
N VAL A 214 -18.94 -12.53 -21.08
CA VAL A 214 -19.91 -11.56 -20.58
C VAL A 214 -20.58 -10.81 -21.73
N ASP A 215 -21.77 -10.30 -21.51
CA ASP A 215 -22.46 -9.40 -22.44
C ASP A 215 -21.92 -7.95 -22.34
N GLU A 216 -22.61 -7.00 -22.95
CA GLU A 216 -22.25 -5.58 -22.93
C GLU A 216 -22.38 -4.91 -21.58
N HIS A 217 -23.28 -5.40 -20.73
CA HIS A 217 -23.51 -4.93 -19.36
C HIS A 217 -22.60 -5.61 -18.34
N GLY A 218 -21.78 -6.59 -18.76
CA GLY A 218 -20.89 -7.34 -17.89
C GLY A 218 -21.57 -8.51 -17.17
N VAL A 219 -22.79 -8.89 -17.58
CA VAL A 219 -23.47 -10.07 -17.06
C VAL A 219 -22.88 -11.32 -17.72
N PRO A 220 -22.52 -12.37 -16.96
CA PRO A 220 -22.09 -13.64 -17.53
C PRO A 220 -23.15 -14.22 -18.45
N ARG A 221 -22.75 -14.61 -19.66
CA ARG A 221 -23.67 -15.29 -20.60
C ARG A 221 -24.12 -16.66 -20.09
N ASP A 222 -23.27 -17.30 -19.30
CA ASP A 222 -23.57 -18.53 -18.56
C ASP A 222 -23.14 -18.31 -17.11
N MET A 223 -24.13 -18.13 -16.22
CA MET A 223 -23.90 -17.89 -14.80
C MET A 223 -23.36 -19.12 -14.07
N ASN A 224 -23.56 -20.33 -14.58
CA ASN A 224 -23.08 -21.55 -13.93
C ASN A 224 -21.65 -21.90 -14.33
N ARG A 225 -21.18 -21.41 -15.48
CA ARG A 225 -19.82 -21.67 -16.00
C ARG A 225 -18.82 -20.53 -15.77
N TYR A 226 -19.30 -19.34 -15.39
CA TYR A 226 -18.39 -18.24 -15.09
C TYR A 226 -17.60 -18.52 -13.82
N ASP A 227 -16.29 -18.27 -13.83
CA ASP A 227 -15.41 -18.51 -12.69
C ASP A 227 -15.40 -17.31 -11.74
N TYR A 228 -16.39 -17.26 -10.86
CA TYR A 228 -16.51 -16.19 -9.85
C TYR A 228 -15.38 -16.23 -8.83
N VAL A 229 -14.89 -17.42 -8.50
CA VAL A 229 -13.85 -17.62 -7.49
C VAL A 229 -12.53 -17.06 -8.00
N ALA A 230 -12.12 -17.44 -9.22
CA ALA A 230 -10.91 -16.88 -9.83
C ALA A 230 -11.03 -15.37 -10.02
N ALA A 231 -12.17 -14.86 -10.49
CA ALA A 231 -12.37 -13.42 -10.66
C ALA A 231 -12.18 -12.63 -9.35
N ALA A 232 -12.73 -13.13 -8.24
CA ALA A 232 -12.59 -12.51 -6.92
C ALA A 232 -11.15 -12.64 -6.38
N ARG A 233 -10.55 -13.83 -6.46
CA ARG A 233 -9.19 -14.08 -5.97
C ARG A 233 -8.16 -13.29 -6.78
N ASP A 234 -8.30 -13.20 -8.09
CA ASP A 234 -7.46 -12.34 -8.93
C ASP A 234 -7.61 -10.88 -8.56
N ALA A 235 -8.82 -10.35 -8.32
CA ALA A 235 -9.00 -8.97 -7.89
C ALA A 235 -8.28 -8.64 -6.57
N ILE A 236 -8.29 -9.55 -5.59
CA ILE A 236 -7.60 -9.39 -4.30
C ILE A 236 -6.08 -9.44 -4.48
N HIS A 237 -5.59 -10.31 -5.36
CA HIS A 237 -4.17 -10.64 -5.46
C HIS A 237 -3.45 -10.02 -6.66
N PHE A 238 -4.16 -9.32 -7.54
CA PHE A 238 -3.60 -8.66 -8.72
C PHE A 238 -2.42 -7.74 -8.40
N PRO A 239 -2.44 -6.90 -7.34
CA PRO A 239 -1.30 -6.04 -7.01
C PRO A 239 -0.01 -6.85 -6.79
N LYS A 240 -0.11 -8.04 -6.20
CA LYS A 240 1.05 -8.92 -6.00
C LYS A 240 1.58 -9.49 -7.31
N ALA A 241 0.71 -9.79 -8.27
CA ALA A 241 1.13 -10.19 -9.62
C ALA A 241 1.79 -9.03 -10.38
N VAL A 242 1.30 -7.81 -10.20
CA VAL A 242 1.91 -6.58 -10.72
C VAL A 242 3.30 -6.37 -10.11
N ASP A 243 3.49 -6.56 -8.81
CA ASP A 243 4.85 -6.47 -8.23
C ASP A 243 5.81 -7.48 -8.85
N ARG A 244 5.33 -8.70 -9.10
CA ARG A 244 6.13 -9.77 -9.72
C ARG A 244 6.44 -9.48 -11.18
N ILE A 245 5.53 -8.89 -11.94
CA ILE A 245 5.81 -8.55 -13.35
C ILE A 245 6.94 -7.55 -13.47
N TRP A 246 7.00 -6.55 -12.56
CA TRP A 246 8.07 -5.55 -12.57
C TRP A 246 9.41 -6.11 -12.12
N GLN A 247 9.42 -6.98 -11.11
CA GLN A 247 10.64 -7.70 -10.71
C GLN A 247 11.21 -8.54 -11.85
N ASN A 248 10.35 -9.34 -12.50
CA ASN A 248 10.76 -10.18 -13.63
C ASN A 248 11.18 -9.35 -14.84
N LEU A 249 10.48 -8.25 -15.12
CA LEU A 249 10.80 -7.36 -16.22
C LEU A 249 12.17 -6.71 -16.03
N ARG A 250 12.49 -6.22 -14.82
CA ARG A 250 13.81 -5.64 -14.52
C ARG A 250 14.92 -6.67 -14.64
N ARG A 251 14.68 -7.89 -14.18
CA ARG A 251 15.62 -9.01 -14.33
C ARG A 251 15.90 -9.33 -15.80
N VAL A 252 14.89 -9.35 -16.65
CA VAL A 252 15.07 -9.64 -18.09
C VAL A 252 15.67 -8.46 -18.83
N ALA A 253 15.19 -7.26 -18.56
CA ALA A 253 15.65 -6.03 -19.20
C ALA A 253 17.08 -5.66 -18.80
N GLY A 254 17.53 -6.05 -17.61
CA GLY A 254 18.88 -5.79 -17.10
C GLY A 254 19.07 -4.39 -16.53
N TYR A 255 17.98 -3.67 -16.20
CA TYR A 255 18.03 -2.34 -15.59
C TYR A 255 16.77 -2.04 -14.77
N GLU A 256 16.80 -0.99 -13.96
CA GLU A 256 15.70 -0.55 -13.09
C GLU A 256 14.59 0.16 -13.90
N VAL A 257 13.82 -0.63 -14.66
CA VAL A 257 12.70 -0.18 -15.48
C VAL A 257 11.75 0.71 -14.66
N GLN A 258 11.66 1.97 -15.08
CA GLN A 258 10.69 2.95 -14.58
C GLN A 258 9.37 2.80 -15.33
N TYR A 259 8.27 2.99 -14.62
CA TYR A 259 6.94 2.92 -15.20
C TYR A 259 6.00 3.96 -14.62
N PHE A 260 5.03 4.38 -15.45
CA PHE A 260 3.79 5.02 -15.00
C PHE A 260 2.65 4.11 -15.38
N ALA A 261 1.81 3.76 -14.41
CA ALA A 261 0.72 2.84 -14.65
C ALA A 261 -0.59 3.28 -14.01
N VAL A 262 -1.68 2.81 -14.60
CA VAL A 262 -3.03 2.94 -14.09
C VAL A 262 -3.68 1.57 -14.04
N LEU A 263 -4.42 1.33 -12.96
CA LEU A 263 -5.27 0.17 -12.81
C LEU A 263 -6.69 0.60 -13.16
N GLU A 264 -7.27 -0.05 -14.17
CA GLU A 264 -8.62 0.21 -14.63
C GLU A 264 -9.47 -1.05 -14.48
N PRO A 265 -10.72 -0.93 -14.00
CA PRO A 265 -11.64 -2.06 -14.00
C PRO A 265 -12.17 -2.27 -15.42
N GLN A 266 -11.96 -3.45 -15.98
CA GLN A 266 -12.68 -3.87 -17.18
C GLN A 266 -14.11 -4.29 -16.79
N ARG A 267 -14.89 -4.79 -17.75
CA ARG A 267 -16.23 -5.36 -17.49
C ARG A 267 -16.15 -6.31 -16.29
N ARG A 268 -17.14 -6.18 -15.41
CA ARG A 268 -17.23 -6.95 -14.18
C ARG A 268 -16.04 -6.78 -13.22
N LEU A 269 -15.37 -5.63 -13.27
CA LEU A 269 -14.24 -5.26 -12.44
C LEU A 269 -13.02 -6.18 -12.60
N ALA A 270 -12.91 -6.87 -13.74
CA ALA A 270 -11.73 -7.67 -14.04
C ALA A 270 -10.49 -6.76 -14.05
N PRO A 271 -9.42 -7.09 -13.30
CA PRO A 271 -8.25 -6.23 -13.19
C PRO A 271 -7.54 -6.03 -14.52
N HIS A 272 -7.26 -4.78 -14.85
CA HIS A 272 -6.55 -4.39 -16.07
C HIS A 272 -5.52 -3.32 -15.74
N LEU A 273 -4.28 -3.53 -16.20
CA LEU A 273 -3.17 -2.61 -15.97
C LEU A 273 -2.72 -2.03 -17.30
N HIS A 274 -2.72 -0.70 -17.40
CA HIS A 274 -2.02 0.00 -18.47
C HIS A 274 -0.75 0.63 -17.91
N ALA A 275 0.39 0.37 -18.54
CA ALA A 275 1.66 0.90 -18.09
C ALA A 275 2.49 1.46 -19.26
N ALA A 276 2.93 2.70 -19.11
CA ALA A 276 4.05 3.23 -19.87
C ALA A 276 5.34 2.77 -19.19
N LEU A 277 6.24 2.18 -19.96
CA LEU A 277 7.54 1.66 -19.53
C LEU A 277 8.64 2.48 -20.20
N ARG A 278 9.66 2.85 -19.42
CA ARG A 278 10.82 3.58 -19.92
C ARG A 278 11.87 2.62 -20.50
N GLY A 279 12.32 2.90 -21.73
CA GLY A 279 13.37 2.15 -22.42
C GLY A 279 12.85 1.23 -23.53
N THR A 280 13.73 0.35 -24.01
CA THR A 280 13.48 -0.54 -25.15
C THR A 280 13.41 -1.97 -24.68
N ILE A 281 12.22 -2.55 -24.73
CA ILE A 281 12.00 -3.95 -24.36
C ILE A 281 11.28 -4.61 -25.53
N SER A 282 11.79 -5.75 -25.99
CA SER A 282 11.21 -6.43 -27.15
C SER A 282 9.83 -6.99 -26.81
N ARG A 283 8.95 -7.08 -27.82
CA ARG A 283 7.62 -7.71 -27.63
C ARG A 283 7.74 -9.19 -27.25
N VAL A 284 8.81 -9.86 -27.67
CA VAL A 284 9.08 -11.26 -27.33
C VAL A 284 9.39 -11.38 -25.84
N ASP A 285 10.27 -10.51 -25.32
CA ASP A 285 10.61 -10.48 -23.90
C ASP A 285 9.41 -10.13 -23.04
N LEU A 286 8.61 -9.13 -23.45
CA LEU A 286 7.39 -8.78 -22.72
C LEU A 286 6.40 -9.94 -22.63
N ARG A 287 6.20 -10.70 -23.71
CA ARG A 287 5.33 -11.88 -23.72
C ARG A 287 5.90 -13.00 -22.87
N LEU A 288 7.21 -13.23 -22.93
CA LEU A 288 7.89 -14.23 -22.11
C LEU A 288 7.80 -13.89 -20.62
N VAL A 289 8.04 -12.63 -20.26
CA VAL A 289 7.91 -12.11 -18.90
C VAL A 289 6.47 -12.25 -18.39
N ALA A 290 5.47 -11.90 -19.19
CA ALA A 290 4.07 -12.12 -18.83
C ALA A 290 3.75 -13.60 -18.60
N ALA A 291 4.18 -14.48 -19.51
CA ALA A 291 3.95 -15.92 -19.41
C ALA A 291 4.67 -16.58 -18.21
N ALA A 292 5.86 -16.10 -17.85
CA ALA A 292 6.63 -16.58 -16.71
C ALA A 292 6.15 -16.03 -15.37
N THR A 293 5.33 -14.98 -15.37
CA THR A 293 4.94 -14.28 -14.14
C THR A 293 3.69 -14.90 -13.54
N TYR A 294 3.81 -15.26 -12.27
CA TYR A 294 2.70 -15.77 -11.47
C TYR A 294 2.85 -15.34 -10.00
N HIS A 295 1.74 -15.31 -9.28
CA HIS A 295 1.73 -15.19 -7.83
C HIS A 295 0.97 -16.37 -7.21
N GLN A 296 1.63 -17.14 -6.36
CA GLN A 296 1.02 -18.25 -5.61
C GLN A 296 0.49 -17.75 -4.28
N VAL A 297 -0.79 -18.02 -4.04
CA VAL A 297 -1.46 -17.77 -2.76
C VAL A 297 -1.51 -19.08 -2.01
N TRP A 298 -0.94 -19.08 -0.81
CA TRP A 298 -0.90 -20.25 0.07
C TRP A 298 -1.74 -19.94 1.29
N TRP A 299 -3.05 -20.20 1.18
CA TRP A 299 -4.00 -20.08 2.28
C TRP A 299 -4.56 -21.47 2.59
N PRO A 300 -5.06 -21.68 3.82
CA PRO A 300 -5.95 -22.81 4.12
C PRO A 300 -7.12 -22.85 3.12
N SER A 301 -7.67 -24.04 2.87
CA SER A 301 -8.78 -24.17 1.93
C SER A 301 -9.97 -23.31 2.36
N THR A 302 -10.54 -22.60 1.41
CA THR A 302 -11.76 -21.78 1.59
C THR A 302 -12.92 -22.31 0.73
N ASP A 303 -12.81 -23.56 0.25
CA ASP A 303 -13.74 -24.10 -0.74
C ASP A 303 -15.03 -24.62 -0.11
N THR A 304 -15.04 -24.84 1.21
CA THR A 304 -16.21 -25.25 1.97
C THR A 304 -16.53 -24.22 3.04
N VAL A 305 -17.77 -23.74 3.05
CA VAL A 305 -18.27 -22.86 4.11
C VAL A 305 -18.70 -23.73 5.29
N VAL A 306 -17.89 -23.75 6.36
CA VAL A 306 -18.16 -24.54 7.56
C VAL A 306 -19.24 -23.89 8.43
N TYR A 307 -19.16 -22.57 8.62
CA TYR A 307 -20.09 -21.80 9.45
C TYR A 307 -20.95 -20.88 8.58
N HIS A 308 -22.28 -21.04 8.66
CA HIS A 308 -23.24 -20.26 7.88
C HIS A 308 -24.59 -20.12 8.59
N GLY A 309 -25.30 -19.04 8.28
CA GLY A 309 -26.63 -18.78 8.82
C GLY A 309 -26.62 -18.68 10.35
N PRO A 310 -27.45 -19.47 11.07
CA PRO A 310 -27.50 -19.41 12.54
C PRO A 310 -26.35 -20.16 13.23
N VAL A 311 -25.56 -20.95 12.50
CA VAL A 311 -24.44 -21.72 13.07
C VAL A 311 -23.15 -20.95 12.84
N LEU A 312 -22.83 -20.08 13.80
CA LEU A 312 -21.62 -19.25 13.80
C LEU A 312 -20.69 -19.66 14.96
N PRO A 313 -19.37 -19.46 14.82
CA PRO A 313 -18.43 -19.64 15.92
C PRO A 313 -18.81 -18.78 17.12
N VAL A 314 -18.57 -19.31 18.32
CA VAL A 314 -18.83 -18.61 19.58
C VAL A 314 -17.51 -18.13 20.16
N TRP A 315 -17.48 -16.93 20.75
CA TRP A 315 -16.31 -16.42 21.44
C TRP A 315 -16.20 -16.99 22.87
N ASP A 316 -15.06 -17.59 23.19
CA ASP A 316 -14.64 -18.01 24.52
C ASP A 316 -13.46 -17.14 24.98
N GLU A 317 -13.57 -16.51 26.16
CA GLU A 317 -12.58 -15.52 26.63
C GLU A 317 -11.16 -16.09 26.83
N LEU A 318 -11.03 -17.40 27.07
CA LEU A 318 -9.74 -18.04 27.32
C LEU A 318 -9.16 -18.67 26.05
N ARG A 319 -10.02 -19.17 25.16
CA ARG A 319 -9.63 -20.03 24.04
C ARG A 319 -9.86 -19.41 22.66
N GLY A 320 -10.52 -18.25 22.59
CA GLY A 320 -10.87 -17.59 21.34
C GLY A 320 -12.15 -18.16 20.73
N TYR A 321 -12.23 -18.19 19.39
CA TYR A 321 -13.41 -18.74 18.72
C TYR A 321 -13.46 -20.27 18.85
N VAL A 322 -14.63 -20.80 19.22
CA VAL A 322 -14.91 -22.24 19.34
C VAL A 322 -16.06 -22.67 18.44
N ASP A 323 -16.09 -23.95 18.09
CA ASP A 323 -17.21 -24.57 17.39
C ASP A 323 -18.45 -24.65 18.32
N PRO A 324 -19.64 -24.21 17.88
CA PRO A 324 -20.82 -24.14 18.74
C PRO A 324 -21.41 -25.50 19.11
N ALA A 325 -21.12 -26.58 18.37
CA ALA A 325 -21.66 -27.91 18.63
C ALA A 325 -20.72 -28.75 19.51
N THR A 326 -19.41 -28.61 19.34
CA THR A 326 -18.41 -29.42 20.05
C THR A 326 -17.73 -28.68 21.20
N GLY A 327 -17.69 -27.34 21.16
CA GLY A 327 -16.95 -26.51 22.11
C GLY A 327 -15.43 -26.56 21.93
N GLU A 328 -14.94 -27.18 20.85
CA GLU A 328 -13.52 -27.23 20.52
C GLU A 328 -13.03 -25.90 19.95
N PRO A 329 -11.84 -25.41 20.33
CA PRO A 329 -11.24 -24.22 19.74
C PRO A 329 -11.02 -24.37 18.24
N LEU A 330 -11.33 -23.32 17.49
CA LEU A 330 -11.03 -23.28 16.06
C LEU A 330 -9.53 -23.08 15.86
N ALA A 331 -8.99 -23.75 14.85
CA ALA A 331 -7.60 -23.59 14.46
C ALA A 331 -7.28 -22.12 14.20
N THR A 332 -6.23 -21.63 14.83
CA THR A 332 -5.68 -20.31 14.55
C THR A 332 -5.13 -20.26 13.12
N TRP A 333 -4.93 -19.05 12.60
CA TRP A 333 -4.31 -18.88 11.30
C TRP A 333 -2.93 -19.53 11.23
N ASP A 334 -2.13 -19.40 12.28
CA ASP A 334 -0.77 -19.94 12.31
C ASP A 334 -0.76 -21.48 12.33
N GLU A 335 -1.64 -22.11 13.12
CA GLU A 335 -1.81 -23.57 13.12
C GLU A 335 -2.30 -24.08 11.76
N ALA A 336 -3.25 -23.39 11.13
CA ALA A 336 -3.72 -23.75 9.81
C ALA A 336 -2.61 -23.63 8.74
N MET A 337 -1.72 -22.64 8.89
CA MET A 337 -0.53 -22.49 8.05
C MET A 337 0.52 -23.56 8.35
N ASP A 338 0.70 -23.98 9.61
CA ASP A 338 1.59 -25.08 9.98
C ASP A 338 1.13 -26.41 9.38
N CYS A 339 -0.18 -26.69 9.42
CA CYS A 339 -0.74 -27.85 8.73
C CYS A 339 -0.47 -27.81 7.22
N LEU A 340 -0.63 -26.64 6.59
CA LEU A 340 -0.38 -26.44 5.17
C LEU A 340 1.12 -26.55 4.79
N ASP A 341 2.01 -26.19 5.71
CA ASP A 341 3.46 -26.34 5.55
C ASP A 341 3.91 -27.79 5.73
N ALA A 342 3.26 -28.54 6.64
CA ALA A 342 3.53 -29.95 6.89
C ALA A 342 3.00 -30.88 5.77
N ASP A 343 1.97 -30.47 5.04
CA ASP A 343 1.44 -31.24 3.91
C ASP A 343 2.35 -31.15 2.67
N ALA A 344 3.04 -32.25 2.36
CA ALA A 344 3.92 -32.36 1.20
C ALA A 344 3.20 -32.25 -0.16
N ASN A 345 1.89 -32.49 -0.19
CA ASN A 345 1.05 -32.45 -1.40
C ASN A 345 0.25 -31.14 -1.51
N ALA A 346 0.37 -30.24 -0.53
CA ALA A 346 -0.34 -28.98 -0.51
C ALA A 346 -0.20 -28.24 -1.85
N GLN A 347 -1.34 -27.73 -2.35
CA GLN A 347 -1.39 -26.89 -3.54
C GLN A 347 -1.70 -25.45 -3.14
N PRO A 348 -1.23 -24.46 -3.93
CA PRO A 348 -1.63 -23.08 -3.70
C PRO A 348 -3.15 -22.97 -3.85
N SER A 349 -3.80 -22.26 -2.94
CA SER A 349 -5.24 -21.99 -2.99
C SER A 349 -5.63 -21.17 -4.22
N HIS A 350 -4.68 -20.38 -4.75
CA HIS A 350 -4.86 -19.62 -5.98
C HIS A 350 -3.55 -19.32 -6.68
N VAL A 351 -3.59 -19.19 -8.00
CA VAL A 351 -2.43 -18.74 -8.79
C VAL A 351 -2.87 -17.64 -9.75
N VAL A 352 -2.45 -16.41 -9.46
CA VAL A 352 -2.70 -15.26 -10.35
C VAL A 352 -1.71 -15.31 -11.52
N ARG A 353 -2.20 -15.09 -12.74
CA ARG A 353 -1.41 -14.99 -13.99
C ARG A 353 -2.02 -13.98 -14.95
N PHE A 354 -1.23 -13.56 -15.94
CA PHE A 354 -1.68 -12.73 -17.06
C PHE A 354 -2.09 -13.58 -18.29
#